data_AF-A0A2V6RP20-F1
#
_entry.id   AF-A0A2V6RP20-F1
#
_cell.length_a   1.000
_cell.length_b   1.000
_cell.length_c   1.000
_cell.angle_alpha   90.00
_cell.angle_beta   90.00
_cell.angle_gamma   90.00
#
_symmetry.space_group_name_H-M   'P 1'
#
loop_
_entity.id
_entity.type
_entity.pdbx_description
1 polymer ?
#
loop_
_entity_poly.entity_id
_entity_poly.type
_entity_poly.pdbx_seq_one_letter_code
_entity_poly.pdbx_strand_id
1 'polypeptide(L)'
;MSRRAASTRSGASSPSRTTSSPRPGPISRSSTGAPARHGSTTSGWRGWTRSAKRCGTTTSRSRGRLGSAEYAKPNTKETRLPAIAGFLERARKALGPLGAFVSADVFGYTAFNENDTDIGQRIEELTPHLDYISPMVYPSGYNRGIPGFTKPLENPYQIVFESVRLIRKRAAHTHVRVRPWIQDFRDYAFDKRIFGVSEIRAQMKGADDAGGAGWMLWNPRNDYTAAALRPKDVQQ
;
A
#
# COMPACT_ATOMS: atom_id res chain seq x y z
N MET A 1 63.68 37.86 -20.21
CA MET A 1 64.32 37.20 -19.05
C MET A 1 63.52 35.93 -18.75
N SER A 2 63.88 34.77 -19.32
CA SER A 2 64.74 33.69 -18.76
C SER A 2 64.13 33.06 -17.49
N ARG A 3 63.85 31.75 -17.29
CA ARG A 3 64.19 30.40 -17.88
C ARG A 3 63.07 29.43 -17.39
N ARG A 4 62.51 28.42 -18.09
CA ARG A 4 62.98 27.11 -18.64
C ARG A 4 63.80 26.19 -17.70
N ALA A 5 63.24 25.02 -17.36
CA ALA A 5 63.79 23.63 -17.39
C ALA A 5 62.90 22.72 -16.51
N ALA A 6 62.29 21.59 -16.87
CA ALA A 6 62.57 20.44 -17.75
C ALA A 6 63.43 19.30 -17.12
N SER A 7 62.82 18.10 -17.10
CA SER A 7 63.41 16.74 -17.20
C SER A 7 64.12 16.21 -15.93
N THR A 8 63.98 14.94 -15.50
CA THR A 8 64.19 13.70 -16.28
C THR A 8 63.46 12.45 -15.73
N ARG A 9 63.24 11.51 -16.65
CA ARG A 9 62.72 10.12 -16.53
C ARG A 9 63.75 9.12 -16.01
N SER A 10 63.27 7.95 -15.56
CA SER A 10 63.67 6.55 -15.93
C SER A 10 63.41 5.63 -14.72
N GLY A 11 63.02 4.35 -14.79
CA GLY A 11 62.70 3.37 -15.83
C GLY A 11 62.13 2.14 -15.08
N ALA A 12 61.01 1.56 -15.53
CA ALA A 12 60.92 0.24 -16.17
C ALA A 12 61.44 -0.98 -15.36
N SER A 13 60.54 -1.91 -15.01
CA SER A 13 60.54 -3.30 -15.55
C SER A 13 59.49 -4.19 -14.86
N SER A 14 58.60 -4.78 -15.68
CA SER A 14 57.83 -5.99 -15.37
C SER A 14 58.73 -7.23 -15.52
N PRO A 15 58.30 -8.40 -15.01
CA PRO A 15 57.83 -9.41 -15.96
C PRO A 15 56.61 -10.23 -15.51
N SER A 16 55.87 -10.64 -16.53
CA SER A 16 54.76 -11.60 -16.57
C SER A 16 55.18 -13.04 -16.23
N ARG A 17 54.27 -13.84 -15.68
CA ARG A 17 54.34 -15.31 -15.75
C ARG A 17 52.96 -15.94 -15.87
N THR A 18 52.79 -16.67 -16.97
CA THR A 18 51.69 -17.56 -17.39
C THR A 18 51.86 -18.98 -16.85
N THR A 19 50.77 -19.68 -16.50
CA THR A 19 50.58 -21.17 -16.54
C THR A 19 49.08 -21.47 -16.28
N SER A 20 48.28 -21.84 -17.29
CA SER A 20 47.92 -23.19 -17.76
C SER A 20 46.95 -23.99 -16.86
N SER A 21 45.73 -24.23 -17.37
CA SER A 21 44.69 -25.14 -16.85
C SER A 21 44.99 -26.62 -17.10
N PRO A 22 44.30 -27.53 -16.39
CA PRO A 22 43.92 -28.83 -16.94
C PRO A 22 42.40 -29.09 -16.90
N ARG A 23 41.88 -29.70 -17.97
CA ARG A 23 40.56 -30.37 -18.05
C ARG A 23 40.66 -31.79 -17.48
N PRO A 24 39.53 -32.37 -17.04
CA PRO A 24 39.24 -33.79 -17.28
C PRO A 24 37.98 -34.00 -18.12
N GLY A 25 38.00 -35.11 -18.87
CA GLY A 25 36.93 -35.60 -19.77
C GLY A 25 35.79 -36.36 -19.06
N PRO A 26 34.93 -37.07 -19.83
CA PRO A 26 33.50 -37.22 -19.52
C PRO A 26 33.17 -38.46 -18.68
N ILE A 27 32.06 -38.39 -17.93
CA ILE A 27 31.37 -39.55 -17.33
C ILE A 27 29.91 -39.55 -17.79
N SER A 28 29.44 -40.76 -18.06
CA SER A 28 28.24 -41.17 -18.78
C SER A 28 26.90 -41.07 -18.04
N ARG A 29 25.85 -41.14 -18.86
CA ARG A 29 24.38 -41.08 -18.64
C ARG A 29 23.76 -41.95 -17.55
N SER A 30 22.64 -41.44 -17.03
CA SER A 30 21.29 -42.05 -16.79
C SER A 30 20.73 -41.47 -15.47
N SER A 31 19.46 -41.17 -15.23
CA SER A 31 18.18 -41.40 -15.89
C SER A 31 17.14 -40.41 -15.29
N THR A 32 16.13 -40.07 -16.09
CA THR A 32 14.74 -39.69 -15.74
C THR A 32 14.41 -39.15 -14.33
N GLY A 33 13.95 -37.89 -14.28
CA GLY A 33 13.16 -37.32 -13.17
C GLY A 33 12.43 -36.06 -13.60
N ALA A 34 11.10 -36.10 -13.63
CA ALA A 34 10.20 -35.03 -14.08
C ALA A 34 10.32 -33.73 -13.24
N PRO A 35 10.05 -32.54 -13.80
CA PRO A 35 10.12 -31.30 -13.05
C PRO A 35 8.93 -31.15 -12.08
N ALA A 36 9.27 -30.73 -10.86
CA ALA A 36 8.36 -30.44 -9.77
C ALA A 36 7.31 -29.39 -10.14
N ARG A 37 6.03 -29.72 -9.87
CA ARG A 37 4.93 -28.75 -9.89
C ARG A 37 5.10 -27.77 -8.74
N HIS A 38 5.35 -26.50 -9.05
CA HIS A 38 5.15 -25.40 -8.12
C HIS A 38 3.66 -25.27 -7.82
N GLY A 39 3.24 -25.79 -6.66
CA GLY A 39 1.93 -25.50 -6.09
C GLY A 39 1.88 -24.07 -5.56
N SER A 40 1.33 -23.15 -6.35
CA SER A 40 0.90 -21.85 -5.85
C SER A 40 -0.26 -22.05 -4.87
N THR A 41 -0.03 -21.84 -3.58
CA THR A 41 -1.09 -21.86 -2.57
C THR A 41 -1.72 -20.48 -2.45
N THR A 42 -2.65 -20.17 -3.36
CA THR A 42 -3.61 -19.07 -3.18
C THR A 42 -4.64 -19.49 -2.12
N SER A 43 -4.27 -19.35 -0.84
CA SER A 43 -5.22 -19.51 0.27
C SER A 43 -6.09 -18.24 0.37
N GLY A 44 -7.20 -18.29 -0.36
CA GLY A 44 -8.20 -17.24 -0.48
C GLY A 44 -8.85 -16.82 0.84
N TRP A 45 -9.08 -15.52 0.95
CA TRP A 45 -9.72 -14.80 2.04
C TRP A 45 -11.21 -15.17 2.15
N ARG A 46 -11.58 -16.00 3.14
CA ARG A 46 -12.99 -16.30 3.49
C ARG A 46 -13.43 -15.73 4.85
N GLY A 47 -12.65 -14.80 5.42
CA GLY A 47 -12.83 -14.34 6.80
C GLY A 47 -13.74 -13.13 7.00
N TRP A 48 -13.87 -12.24 6.01
CA TRP A 48 -14.51 -10.94 6.21
C TRP A 48 -16.02 -10.88 5.94
N THR A 49 -16.62 -11.91 5.30
CA THR A 49 -18.06 -11.91 4.94
C THR A 49 -18.99 -12.46 6.02
N ARG A 50 -18.48 -12.97 7.16
CA ARG A 50 -19.30 -13.68 8.15
C ARG A 50 -19.84 -12.82 9.30
N SER A 51 -19.40 -11.58 9.49
CA SER A 51 -19.80 -10.78 10.66
C SER A 51 -21.16 -10.07 10.56
N ALA A 52 -21.93 -10.29 9.49
CA ALA A 52 -23.20 -9.58 9.24
C ALA A 52 -24.46 -10.45 9.40
N LYS A 53 -24.41 -11.53 10.20
CA LYS A 53 -25.60 -12.38 10.45
C LYS A 53 -25.85 -12.58 11.95
N ARG A 54 -26.47 -11.57 12.58
CA ARG A 54 -27.54 -11.72 13.60
C ARG A 54 -27.86 -10.37 14.22
N CYS A 55 -28.95 -9.75 13.80
CA CYS A 55 -29.84 -9.01 14.69
C CYS A 55 -31.22 -8.92 14.04
N GLY A 56 -32.25 -9.20 14.83
CA GLY A 56 -33.61 -9.49 14.36
C GLY A 56 -34.40 -8.29 13.85
N THR A 57 -35.49 -8.67 13.17
CA THR A 57 -36.71 -7.95 12.82
C THR A 57 -36.98 -6.62 13.55
N THR A 58 -37.09 -5.52 12.80
CA THR A 58 -38.33 -4.72 12.58
C THR A 58 -37.97 -3.40 11.85
N THR A 59 -38.55 -3.24 10.65
CA THR A 59 -38.91 -2.01 9.89
C THR A 59 -37.89 -0.90 9.55
N SER A 60 -37.81 -0.65 8.23
CA SER A 60 -37.48 0.61 7.51
C SER A 60 -36.04 1.17 7.52
N ARG A 61 -35.29 0.79 6.48
CA ARG A 61 -34.63 1.70 5.52
C ARG A 61 -34.12 0.86 4.35
N SER A 62 -34.41 1.26 3.12
CA SER A 62 -34.11 0.55 1.87
C SER A 62 -32.60 0.25 1.68
N ARG A 63 -32.12 -0.84 2.26
CA ARG A 63 -30.94 -1.55 1.76
C ARG A 63 -31.47 -2.70 0.93
N GLY A 64 -31.64 -2.47 -0.37
CA GLY A 64 -32.02 -3.52 -1.31
C GLY A 64 -31.12 -4.74 -1.11
N ARG A 65 -31.70 -5.93 -1.22
CA ARG A 65 -30.93 -7.17 -1.10
C ARG A 65 -29.90 -7.18 -2.22
N LEU A 66 -28.61 -7.02 -1.92
CA LEU A 66 -27.56 -6.93 -2.94
C LEU A 66 -27.55 -8.12 -3.92
N GLY A 67 -28.02 -9.29 -3.46
CA GLY A 67 -28.19 -10.48 -4.31
C GLY A 67 -29.39 -10.42 -5.28
N SER A 68 -30.22 -9.38 -5.24
CA SER A 68 -31.27 -9.09 -6.22
C SER A 68 -30.95 -7.85 -7.05
N ALA A 69 -29.73 -7.31 -6.95
CA ALA A 69 -29.29 -6.25 -7.84
C ALA A 69 -29.00 -6.85 -9.21
N GLU A 70 -29.67 -6.34 -10.24
CA GLU A 70 -29.34 -6.66 -11.63
C GLU A 70 -28.25 -5.70 -12.11
N TYR A 71 -27.13 -6.28 -12.54
CA TYR A 71 -26.01 -5.51 -13.08
C TYR A 71 -26.04 -5.60 -14.60
N ALA A 72 -25.83 -4.46 -15.26
CA ALA A 72 -25.80 -4.40 -16.72
C ALA A 72 -24.69 -5.27 -17.34
N LYS A 73 -23.65 -5.61 -16.57
CA LYS A 73 -22.56 -6.51 -16.97
C LYS A 73 -22.18 -7.44 -15.80
N PRO A 74 -21.65 -8.65 -16.09
CA PRO A 74 -21.10 -9.51 -15.06
C PRO A 74 -20.00 -8.80 -14.27
N ASN A 75 -19.87 -9.13 -12.98
CA ASN A 75 -18.83 -8.58 -12.12
C ASN A 75 -17.50 -9.32 -12.33
N THR A 76 -16.68 -8.84 -13.26
CA THR A 76 -15.34 -9.36 -13.58
C THR A 76 -14.31 -8.24 -13.44
N LYS A 77 -13.02 -8.56 -13.49
CA LYS A 77 -11.95 -7.56 -13.44
C LYS A 77 -12.09 -6.53 -14.57
N GLU A 78 -12.41 -7.03 -15.76
CA GLU A 78 -12.56 -6.28 -17.02
C GLU A 78 -13.75 -5.33 -17.00
N THR A 79 -14.75 -5.57 -16.15
CA THR A 79 -15.90 -4.69 -16.01
C THR A 79 -15.79 -3.77 -14.80
N ARG A 80 -15.29 -4.27 -13.66
CA ARG A 80 -15.28 -3.51 -12.40
C ARG A 80 -14.23 -2.40 -12.37
N LEU A 81 -13.02 -2.66 -12.87
CA LEU A 81 -11.96 -1.66 -12.91
C LEU A 81 -12.34 -0.43 -13.75
N PRO A 82 -12.73 -0.58 -15.03
CA PRO A 82 -13.12 0.58 -15.83
C PRO A 82 -14.41 1.24 -15.34
N ALA A 83 -15.32 0.50 -14.68
CA ALA A 83 -16.51 1.11 -14.09
C ALA A 83 -16.15 2.12 -12.97
N ILE A 84 -15.23 1.75 -12.07
CA ILE A 84 -14.78 2.62 -10.99
C ILE A 84 -13.90 3.76 -11.53
N ALA A 85 -12.91 3.45 -12.37
CA ALA A 85 -12.02 4.46 -12.95
C ALA A 85 -12.81 5.50 -13.77
N GLY A 86 -13.73 5.04 -14.63
CA GLY A 86 -14.57 5.94 -15.43
C GLY A 86 -15.55 6.75 -14.58
N PHE A 87 -16.00 6.24 -13.42
CA PHE A 87 -16.76 7.05 -12.47
C PHE A 87 -15.91 8.18 -11.88
N LEU A 88 -14.69 7.88 -11.44
CA LEU A 88 -13.77 8.88 -10.88
C LEU A 88 -13.38 9.94 -11.92
N GLU A 89 -13.13 9.51 -13.16
CA GLU A 89 -12.86 10.41 -14.29
C GLU A 89 -14.02 11.41 -14.48
N ARG A 90 -15.26 10.91 -14.54
CA ARG A 90 -16.45 11.75 -14.67
C ARG A 90 -16.64 12.68 -13.47
N ALA A 91 -16.43 12.17 -12.26
CA ALA A 91 -16.54 12.96 -11.04
C ALA A 91 -15.53 14.11 -11.05
N ARG A 92 -14.28 13.84 -11.40
CA ARG A 92 -13.24 14.87 -11.52
C ARG A 92 -13.55 15.89 -12.61
N LYS A 93 -14.02 15.45 -13.78
CA LYS A 93 -14.41 16.36 -14.87
C LYS A 93 -15.56 17.28 -14.46
N ALA A 94 -16.51 16.78 -13.68
CA ALA A 94 -17.66 17.58 -13.22
C ALA A 94 -17.30 18.52 -12.06
N LEU A 95 -16.47 18.08 -11.11
CA LEU A 95 -16.17 18.81 -9.87
C LEU A 95 -14.95 19.73 -9.97
N GLY A 96 -13.97 19.39 -10.81
CA GLY A 96 -12.73 20.16 -10.98
C GLY A 96 -12.95 21.63 -11.36
N PRO A 97 -13.84 21.97 -12.32
CA PRO A 97 -14.14 23.36 -12.66
C PRO A 97 -14.74 24.18 -11.50
N LEU A 98 -15.28 23.52 -10.47
CA LEU A 98 -15.82 24.18 -9.27
C LEU A 98 -14.74 24.44 -8.21
N GLY A 99 -13.48 24.09 -8.49
CA GLY A 99 -12.37 24.19 -7.54
C GLY A 99 -12.40 23.10 -6.45
N ALA A 100 -13.21 22.06 -6.61
CA ALA A 100 -13.30 20.96 -5.65
C ALA A 100 -12.22 19.90 -5.91
N PHE A 101 -11.53 19.47 -4.85
CA PHE A 101 -10.64 18.32 -4.89
C PHE A 101 -11.41 17.01 -4.85
N VAL A 102 -10.99 16.03 -5.64
CA VAL A 102 -11.54 14.68 -5.63
C VAL A 102 -10.59 13.72 -4.93
N SER A 103 -11.14 12.97 -3.97
CA SER A 103 -10.42 11.92 -3.27
C SER A 103 -11.20 10.61 -3.26
N ALA A 104 -10.48 9.49 -3.19
CA ALA A 104 -11.07 8.17 -2.97
C ALA A 104 -10.45 7.50 -1.74
N ASP A 105 -11.31 6.95 -0.90
CA ASP A 105 -10.93 6.06 0.19
C ASP A 105 -10.76 4.63 -0.34
N VAL A 106 -9.61 4.03 -0.09
CA VAL A 106 -9.28 2.66 -0.54
C VAL A 106 -8.87 1.81 0.65
N PHE A 107 -9.01 0.48 0.55
CA PHE A 107 -8.49 -0.39 1.61
C PHE A 107 -6.97 -0.29 1.70
N GLY A 108 -6.41 -0.18 2.90
CA GLY A 108 -4.96 -0.07 3.09
C GLY A 108 -4.16 -1.25 2.50
N TYR A 109 -4.77 -2.45 2.44
CA TYR A 109 -4.17 -3.63 1.80
C TYR A 109 -3.90 -3.48 0.30
N THR A 110 -4.58 -2.55 -0.38
CA THR A 110 -4.32 -2.25 -1.80
C THR A 110 -2.87 -1.80 -2.03
N ALA A 111 -2.17 -1.29 -1.01
CA ALA A 111 -0.74 -0.96 -1.09
C ALA A 111 0.13 -2.18 -1.44
N PHE A 112 -0.23 -3.35 -0.91
CA PHE A 112 0.58 -4.58 -0.96
C PHE A 112 0.13 -5.58 -2.04
N ASN A 113 -1.06 -5.37 -2.61
CA ASN A 113 -1.64 -6.28 -3.58
C ASN A 113 -1.58 -5.67 -4.99
N GLU A 114 -0.98 -6.38 -5.93
CA GLU A 114 -0.92 -5.95 -7.34
C GLU A 114 -2.23 -6.19 -8.09
N ASN A 115 -3.05 -7.14 -7.61
CA ASN A 115 -4.41 -7.35 -8.11
C ASN A 115 -5.41 -6.38 -7.46
N ASP A 116 -6.64 -6.36 -7.97
CA ASP A 116 -7.72 -5.52 -7.47
C ASP A 116 -8.49 -6.14 -6.30
N THR A 117 -8.04 -7.30 -5.80
CA THR A 117 -8.67 -8.09 -4.72
C THR A 117 -10.17 -8.34 -4.92
N ASP A 118 -10.62 -8.42 -6.17
CA ASP A 118 -12.04 -8.57 -6.56
C ASP A 118 -12.97 -7.44 -6.05
N ILE A 119 -12.41 -6.30 -5.62
CA ILE A 119 -13.17 -5.12 -5.18
C ILE A 119 -12.97 -3.93 -6.13
N GLY A 120 -12.18 -4.10 -7.20
CA GLY A 120 -11.97 -3.08 -8.23
C GLY A 120 -11.11 -1.89 -7.78
N GLN A 121 -10.33 -2.05 -6.71
CA GLN A 121 -9.41 -1.02 -6.24
C GLN A 121 -7.99 -1.36 -6.67
N ARG A 122 -7.52 -0.73 -7.74
CA ARG A 122 -6.14 -0.83 -8.22
C ARG A 122 -5.51 0.55 -8.27
N ILE A 123 -4.45 0.76 -7.51
CA ILE A 123 -3.83 2.09 -7.33
C ILE A 123 -3.56 2.74 -8.68
N GLU A 124 -2.93 2.02 -9.60
CA GLU A 124 -2.54 2.53 -10.92
C GLU A 124 -3.72 3.00 -11.78
N GLU A 125 -4.91 2.41 -11.59
CA GLU A 125 -6.13 2.77 -12.34
C GLU A 125 -6.87 3.95 -11.71
N LEU A 126 -6.77 4.11 -10.39
CA LEU A 126 -7.52 5.16 -9.67
C LEU A 126 -6.76 6.48 -9.66
N THR A 127 -5.43 6.43 -9.46
CA THR A 127 -4.62 7.63 -9.18
C THR A 127 -4.57 8.67 -10.30
N PRO A 128 -4.69 8.36 -11.60
CA PRO A 128 -4.78 9.39 -12.65
C PRO A 128 -6.00 10.32 -12.49
N HIS A 129 -7.06 9.86 -11.81
CA HIS A 129 -8.34 10.55 -11.71
C HIS A 129 -8.57 11.23 -10.34
N LEU A 130 -7.53 11.32 -9.50
CA LEU A 130 -7.65 11.80 -8.12
C LEU A 130 -6.63 12.88 -7.81
N ASP A 131 -7.02 13.84 -6.97
CA ASP A 131 -6.09 14.78 -6.35
C ASP A 131 -5.48 14.17 -5.07
N TYR A 132 -6.28 13.38 -4.34
CA TYR A 132 -5.83 12.63 -3.17
C TYR A 132 -6.28 11.17 -3.19
N ILE A 133 -5.41 10.25 -2.80
CA ILE A 133 -5.78 8.88 -2.47
C ILE A 133 -5.64 8.65 -0.97
N SER A 134 -6.68 8.11 -0.36
CA SER A 134 -6.84 8.05 1.09
C SER A 134 -6.93 6.60 1.56
N PRO A 135 -5.81 5.86 1.63
CA PRO A 135 -5.84 4.49 2.10
C PRO A 135 -6.28 4.44 3.57
N MET A 136 -7.24 3.57 3.86
CA MET A 136 -7.68 3.24 5.21
C MET A 136 -6.67 2.29 5.85
N VAL A 137 -5.67 2.87 6.51
CA VAL A 137 -4.56 2.16 7.12
C VAL A 137 -4.78 2.05 8.62
N TYR A 138 -5.64 1.09 9.00
CA TYR A 138 -5.92 0.79 10.40
C TYR A 138 -5.12 -0.42 10.82
N PRO A 139 -4.06 -0.31 11.66
CA PRO A 139 -3.25 -1.45 12.06
C PRO A 139 -4.07 -2.64 12.56
N SER A 140 -5.17 -2.40 13.28
CA SER A 140 -6.05 -3.48 13.74
C SER A 140 -6.87 -4.17 12.63
N GLY A 141 -6.82 -3.71 11.38
CA GLY A 141 -7.39 -4.39 10.23
C GLY A 141 -6.43 -5.41 9.59
N TYR A 142 -5.14 -5.38 9.96
CA TYR A 142 -4.10 -6.15 9.29
C TYR A 142 -3.88 -7.54 9.93
N ASN A 143 -4.84 -8.46 9.84
CA ASN A 143 -4.81 -9.77 10.52
C ASN A 143 -3.55 -10.62 10.36
N ARG A 144 -2.86 -10.51 9.23
CA ARG A 144 -1.59 -11.22 8.99
C ARG A 144 -0.37 -10.29 9.01
N GLY A 145 -0.58 -9.05 9.42
CA GLY A 145 0.39 -7.98 9.28
C GLY A 145 0.66 -7.61 7.83
N ILE A 146 1.87 -7.10 7.62
CA ILE A 146 2.48 -6.79 6.31
C ILE A 146 3.85 -7.50 6.23
N PRO A 147 4.51 -7.61 5.06
CA PRO A 147 5.83 -8.22 4.97
C PRO A 147 6.82 -7.62 5.98
N GLY A 148 7.45 -8.46 6.79
CA GLY A 148 8.37 -8.06 7.86
C GLY A 148 7.72 -7.69 9.21
N PHE A 149 6.40 -7.47 9.25
CA PHE A 149 5.68 -7.04 10.47
C PHE A 149 4.40 -7.87 10.67
N THR A 150 4.55 -9.06 11.25
CA THR A 150 3.44 -10.03 11.46
C THR A 150 2.54 -9.69 12.64
N LYS A 151 2.99 -8.82 13.55
CA LYS A 151 2.23 -8.35 14.70
C LYS A 151 1.81 -6.89 14.49
N PRO A 152 0.66 -6.65 13.84
CA PRO A 152 0.32 -5.30 13.40
C PRO A 152 0.12 -4.29 14.53
N LEU A 153 -0.45 -4.75 15.66
CA LEU A 153 -0.72 -3.90 16.82
C LEU A 153 0.55 -3.44 17.55
N GLU A 154 1.66 -4.16 17.38
CA GLU A 154 2.97 -3.77 17.92
C GLU A 154 3.75 -2.85 16.95
N ASN A 155 3.29 -2.72 15.69
CA ASN A 155 4.01 -2.02 14.63
C ASN A 155 3.15 -0.96 13.90
N PRO A 156 2.45 -0.06 14.63
CA PRO A 156 1.56 0.93 14.02
C PRO A 156 2.29 1.92 13.10
N TYR A 157 3.52 2.31 13.47
CA TYR A 157 4.37 3.15 12.63
C TYR A 157 4.67 2.49 11.28
N GLN A 158 5.16 1.25 11.31
CA GLN A 158 5.64 0.56 10.12
C GLN A 158 4.50 0.21 9.17
N ILE A 159 3.32 -0.11 9.70
CA ILE A 159 2.13 -0.34 8.88
C ILE A 159 1.76 0.91 8.08
N VAL A 160 1.71 2.07 8.74
CA VAL A 160 1.38 3.32 8.05
C VAL A 160 2.48 3.72 7.08
N PHE A 161 3.74 3.68 7.54
CA PHE A 161 4.90 4.03 6.73
C PHE A 161 4.96 3.20 5.44
N GLU A 162 4.93 1.88 5.54
CA GLU A 162 5.03 1.00 4.37
C GLU A 162 3.82 1.13 3.43
N SER A 163 2.62 1.27 3.98
CA SER A 163 1.41 1.46 3.16
C SER A 163 1.49 2.74 2.34
N VAL A 164 1.86 3.86 2.97
CA VAL A 164 2.00 5.16 2.29
C VAL A 164 3.15 5.12 1.29
N ARG A 165 4.33 4.60 1.68
CA ARG A 165 5.51 4.49 0.81
C ARG A 165 5.22 3.69 -0.45
N LEU A 166 4.53 2.55 -0.32
CA LEU A 166 4.19 1.69 -1.45
C LEU A 166 3.15 2.32 -2.37
N ILE A 167 2.10 2.93 -1.82
CA ILE A 167 1.09 3.63 -2.64
C ILE A 167 1.74 4.78 -3.40
N ARG A 168 2.59 5.58 -2.75
CA ARG A 168 3.36 6.65 -3.42
C ARG A 168 4.23 6.10 -4.54
N LYS A 169 4.95 5.01 -4.30
CA LYS A 169 5.77 4.34 -5.32
C LYS A 169 4.93 3.91 -6.53
N ARG A 170 3.75 3.32 -6.29
CA ARG A 170 2.85 2.84 -7.35
C ARG A 170 2.17 3.98 -8.11
N ALA A 171 1.90 5.08 -7.43
CA ALA A 171 1.28 6.27 -7.98
C ALA A 171 2.28 7.29 -8.58
N ALA A 172 3.58 6.97 -8.62
CA ALA A 172 4.65 7.91 -8.94
C ALA A 172 4.56 8.57 -10.35
N HIS A 173 3.77 7.99 -11.25
CA HIS A 173 3.52 8.51 -12.60
C HIS A 173 2.30 9.46 -12.66
N THR A 174 1.72 9.81 -11.50
CA THR A 174 0.54 10.67 -11.38
C THR A 174 0.82 11.83 -10.43
N HIS A 175 -0.08 12.81 -10.38
CA HIS A 175 0.01 13.97 -9.48
C HIS A 175 -0.73 13.75 -8.15
N VAL A 176 -1.26 12.54 -7.91
CA VAL A 176 -2.04 12.26 -6.71
C VAL A 176 -1.18 12.42 -5.46
N ARG A 177 -1.79 12.95 -4.40
CA ARG A 177 -1.17 13.01 -3.07
C ARG A 177 -1.74 11.90 -2.18
N VAL A 178 -0.89 11.20 -1.43
CA VAL A 178 -1.34 10.14 -0.53
C VAL A 178 -1.64 10.73 0.84
N ARG A 179 -2.87 10.59 1.34
CA ARG A 179 -3.30 11.10 2.66
C ARG A 179 -4.06 10.00 3.41
N PRO A 180 -3.39 9.12 4.17
CA PRO A 180 -4.02 7.98 4.81
C PRO A 180 -5.06 8.39 5.86
N TRP A 181 -6.07 7.53 6.02
CA TRP A 181 -6.81 7.44 7.29
C TRP A 181 -6.03 6.56 8.25
N ILE A 182 -5.84 7.04 9.48
CA ILE A 182 -5.17 6.35 10.58
C ILE A 182 -6.14 6.07 11.72
N GLN A 183 -5.83 5.06 12.53
CA GLN A 183 -6.72 4.51 13.55
C GLN A 183 -6.64 5.29 14.86
N ASP A 184 -7.80 5.76 15.34
CA ASP A 184 -8.01 6.34 16.67
C ASP A 184 -9.16 5.61 17.40
N PHE A 185 -9.30 4.31 17.18
CA PHE A 185 -10.30 3.48 17.84
C PHE A 185 -9.64 2.23 18.41
N ARG A 186 -10.24 1.67 19.46
CA ARG A 186 -9.75 0.42 20.05
C ARG A 186 -9.73 -0.70 19.02
N ASP A 187 -8.78 -1.60 19.13
CA ASP A 187 -8.88 -2.86 18.42
C ASP A 187 -10.19 -3.58 18.84
N TYR A 188 -10.85 -4.21 17.86
CA TYR A 188 -12.04 -5.04 18.08
C TYR A 188 -11.78 -6.50 17.70
N ALA A 189 -10.64 -6.80 17.06
CA ALA A 189 -10.38 -8.06 16.37
C ALA A 189 -9.35 -8.96 17.07
N PHE A 190 -8.35 -8.40 17.77
CA PHE A 190 -7.29 -9.17 18.43
C PHE A 190 -7.35 -9.03 19.96
N ASP A 191 -6.45 -8.24 20.56
CA ASP A 191 -6.32 -8.09 22.01
C ASP A 191 -7.20 -6.98 22.58
N LYS A 192 -7.94 -6.29 21.71
CA LYS A 192 -8.89 -5.25 22.07
C LYS A 192 -8.26 -4.03 22.74
N ARG A 193 -6.94 -3.82 22.59
CA ARG A 193 -6.22 -2.67 23.14
C ARG A 193 -6.80 -1.36 22.65
N ILE A 194 -6.70 -0.34 23.49
CA ILE A 194 -7.02 1.02 23.10
C ILE A 194 -5.80 1.58 22.37
N PHE A 195 -6.01 2.21 21.22
CA PHE A 195 -4.98 3.01 20.57
C PHE A 195 -4.90 4.34 21.31
N GLY A 196 -3.84 4.52 22.08
CA GLY A 196 -3.60 5.73 22.87
C GLY A 196 -2.70 6.71 22.13
N VAL A 197 -2.24 7.72 22.87
CA VAL A 197 -1.40 8.81 22.34
C VAL A 197 -0.14 8.28 21.63
N SER A 198 0.53 7.26 22.18
CA SER A 198 1.73 6.68 21.59
C SER A 198 1.46 6.02 20.24
N GLU A 199 0.41 5.21 20.14
CA GLU A 199 0.09 4.47 18.90
C GLU A 199 -0.39 5.44 17.82
N ILE A 200 -1.17 6.46 18.18
CA ILE A 200 -1.66 7.47 17.24
C ILE A 200 -0.48 8.30 16.71
N ARG A 201 0.40 8.78 17.58
CA ARG A 201 1.59 9.55 17.15
C ARG A 201 2.56 8.70 16.31
N ALA A 202 2.68 7.41 16.61
CA ALA A 202 3.46 6.49 15.78
C ALA A 202 2.90 6.39 14.36
N GLN A 203 1.57 6.29 14.20
CA GLN A 203 0.90 6.31 12.90
C GLN A 203 1.12 7.64 12.16
N MET A 204 0.92 8.76 12.85
CA MET A 204 1.15 10.12 12.29
C MET A 204 2.58 10.25 11.75
N LYS A 205 3.57 9.89 12.58
CA LYS A 205 4.98 9.89 12.20
C LYS A 205 5.25 8.98 10.99
N GLY A 206 4.65 7.80 10.95
CA GLY A 206 4.78 6.88 9.83
C GLY A 206 4.26 7.46 8.52
N ALA A 207 3.13 8.18 8.56
CA ALA A 207 2.58 8.86 7.38
C ALA A 207 3.50 9.99 6.91
N ASP A 208 3.97 10.83 7.84
CA ASP A 208 4.82 11.98 7.56
C ASP A 208 6.19 11.54 7.00
N ASP A 209 6.86 10.60 7.65
CA ASP A 209 8.18 10.08 7.22
C ASP A 209 8.12 9.36 5.87
N ALA A 210 6.99 8.74 5.53
CA ALA A 210 6.77 8.13 4.22
C ALA A 210 6.51 9.16 3.11
N GLY A 211 6.45 10.46 3.43
CA GLY A 211 6.18 11.56 2.51
C GLY A 211 4.70 11.70 2.14
N GLY A 212 3.80 11.29 3.05
CA GLY A 212 2.36 11.53 2.92
C GLY A 212 2.01 13.02 2.97
N ALA A 213 0.86 13.37 2.41
CA ALA A 213 0.28 14.71 2.44
C ALA A 213 -0.56 14.92 3.71
N GLY A 214 0.02 14.62 4.87
CA GLY A 214 -0.67 14.54 6.15
C GLY A 214 -1.49 13.25 6.30
N TRP A 215 -2.44 13.25 7.22
CA TRP A 215 -3.24 12.10 7.62
C TRP A 215 -4.61 12.55 8.15
N MET A 216 -5.55 11.62 8.28
CA MET A 216 -6.89 11.85 8.84
C MET A 216 -7.17 10.79 9.93
N LEU A 217 -7.76 11.19 11.06
CA LEU A 217 -8.12 10.24 12.13
C LEU A 217 -9.50 9.66 11.88
N TRP A 218 -9.62 8.34 12.02
CA TRP A 218 -10.91 7.67 12.02
C TRP A 218 -11.22 7.10 13.40
N ASN A 219 -12.42 7.41 13.91
CA ASN A 219 -13.05 6.72 15.03
C ASN A 219 -14.56 6.66 14.76
N PRO A 220 -15.20 5.46 14.71
CA PRO A 220 -16.63 5.34 14.42
C PRO A 220 -17.55 5.98 15.47
N ARG A 221 -17.04 6.31 16.67
CA ARG A 221 -17.77 7.05 17.71
C ARG A 221 -17.62 8.56 17.59
N ASN A 222 -16.80 9.06 16.65
CA ASN A 222 -16.42 10.46 16.53
C ASN A 222 -15.80 11.04 17.83
N ASP A 223 -15.19 10.18 18.63
CA ASP A 223 -14.47 10.54 19.85
C ASP A 223 -12.97 10.41 19.57
N TYR A 224 -12.24 11.52 19.57
CA TYR A 224 -10.85 11.59 19.11
C TYR A 224 -9.90 11.92 20.24
N THR A 225 -8.74 11.26 20.25
CA THR A 225 -7.71 11.44 21.28
C THR A 225 -7.00 12.78 21.09
N ALA A 226 -7.59 13.86 21.62
CA ALA A 226 -7.07 15.22 21.46
C ALA A 226 -5.61 15.38 21.91
N ALA A 227 -5.19 14.66 22.95
CA ALA A 227 -3.81 14.68 23.44
C ALA A 227 -2.77 14.14 22.43
N ALA A 228 -3.19 13.38 21.43
CA ALA A 228 -2.32 12.93 20.34
C ALA A 228 -2.01 14.06 19.35
N LEU A 229 -2.95 15.00 19.19
CA LEU A 229 -2.84 16.13 18.27
C LEU A 229 -1.90 17.21 18.83
N ARG A 230 -1.17 17.88 17.93
CA ARG A 230 -0.46 19.11 18.29
C ARG A 230 -1.50 20.21 18.57
N PRO A 231 -1.29 21.08 19.57
CA PRO A 231 -2.05 22.31 19.68
C PRO A 231 -2.00 23.06 18.35
N LYS A 232 -3.13 23.64 17.94
CA LYS A 232 -3.14 24.53 16.79
C LYS A 232 -2.30 25.75 17.21
N ASP A 233 -1.21 26.02 16.50
CA ASP A 233 -0.48 27.26 16.70
C ASP A 233 -1.48 28.40 16.50
N VAL A 234 -1.74 29.16 17.57
CA VAL A 234 -2.53 30.38 17.50
C VAL A 234 -1.61 31.38 16.80
N GLN A 235 -1.77 31.50 15.48
CA GLN A 235 -1.17 32.61 14.73
C GLN A 235 -1.75 33.90 15.32
N GLN A 236 -0.93 34.61 16.09
CA GLN A 236 -1.17 35.99 16.52
C GLN A 236 -0.88 36.94 15.36
#